data_AF-A0A2S5V0R5-F1
#
_entry.id   AF-A0A2S5V0R5-F1
#
_cell.length_a   1.000
_cell.length_b   1.000
_cell.length_c   1.000
_cell.angle_alpha   90.00
_cell.angle_beta   90.00
_cell.angle_gamma   90.00
#
_symmetry.space_group_name_H-M   'P 1'
#
loop_
_entity.id
_entity.type
_entity.pdbx_description
1 polymer ?
#
loop_
_entity_poly.entity_id
_entity_poly.type
_entity_poly.pdbx_seq_one_letter_code
_entity_poly.pdbx_strand_id
1 'polypeptide(L)'
;MLRILSNAKTVEERYGFRPQDSLLFSAIRLDSHPFVTPLIVEGGEKDILLVRQQEQGNVLSAGVPAESIRFYEPWVTIDARIVEDWPASPSLPALVKELSGDDGIELDSNAPYVHYLALTGEVAVTVTPSTAPAVTVYEVDQDLVKTRFAQWRAQGVAVATRLIADVPHLAGLEADLGADADSRFDGLTGLGEELGVTAALLSSPPNFSESTGTRAQSSEIALWLAEGNRVLVIAEASNRGVAGTPLGSFDSAADAIHHFAGAAHLAFEEQWETTALALALTERGITLTSASRPLGSWRDVRDHEDLAFHVIAARASVTAIEAAVAWAHEQLDAGIDTNEREMYAVYLGALDAFRRDNGIPFAIEPYFTNLHSSSRMLFPGPPVDFPLNSETKCIQLDAGVKITIDGVTVATSDMARSVLRSEEGKEAYEILTKAVREGIIATLRPGVICEDVHASTLDYLEAVLPRMIEIGLLGPEVDFNTEYRKRNVGHLMGKQESFANELRPGYTHELAVGSYGAAEIPWRYGEHAIGTEDLWFIGSERTYNLTLAD
;
A
#
# COMPACT_ATOMS: atom_id res chain seq x y z
N MET A 1 35.16 -0.36 -1.11
CA MET A 1 33.97 0.52 -1.11
C MET A 1 32.89 -0.12 -1.96
N LEU A 2 31.77 -0.47 -1.34
CA LEU A 2 30.61 -1.05 -2.04
C LEU A 2 29.77 0.07 -2.66
N ARG A 3 29.03 -0.25 -3.72
CA ARG A 3 28.06 0.66 -4.33
C ARG A 3 26.65 0.08 -4.19
N ILE A 4 25.69 0.89 -3.74
CA ILE A 4 24.30 0.51 -3.55
C ILE A 4 23.45 1.22 -4.59
N LEU A 5 22.86 0.45 -5.51
CA LEU A 5 21.95 0.94 -6.54
C LEU A 5 20.50 0.82 -6.08
N SER A 6 19.70 1.84 -6.39
CA SER A 6 18.26 1.88 -6.11
C SER A 6 17.52 2.24 -7.40
N ASN A 7 17.25 1.23 -8.22
CA ASN A 7 16.61 1.43 -9.51
C ASN A 7 15.84 0.18 -9.95
N ALA A 8 14.52 0.28 -10.02
CA ALA A 8 13.63 -0.83 -10.38
C ALA A 8 13.93 -1.40 -11.79
N LYS A 9 14.34 -0.56 -12.75
CA LYS A 9 14.72 -0.99 -14.09
C LYS A 9 16.01 -1.81 -14.05
N THR A 10 16.98 -1.42 -13.25
CA THR A 10 18.21 -2.20 -13.06
C THR A 10 17.91 -3.55 -12.40
N VAL A 11 16.94 -3.61 -11.48
CA VAL A 11 16.47 -4.89 -10.90
C VAL A 11 15.87 -5.77 -12.00
N GLU A 12 14.98 -5.23 -12.84
CA GLU A 12 14.41 -5.97 -13.98
C GLU A 12 15.50 -6.48 -14.94
N GLU A 13 16.44 -5.61 -15.33
CA GLU A 13 17.50 -5.95 -16.28
C GLU A 13 18.45 -7.05 -15.76
N ARG A 14 18.74 -7.09 -14.44
CA ARG A 14 19.70 -8.03 -13.85
C ARG A 14 19.08 -9.29 -13.26
N TYR A 15 17.87 -9.20 -12.72
CA TYR A 15 17.21 -10.27 -11.98
C TYR A 15 15.94 -10.79 -12.67
N GLY A 16 15.51 -10.17 -13.76
CA GLY A 16 14.46 -10.70 -14.63
C GLY A 16 13.04 -10.52 -14.13
N PHE A 17 12.81 -9.67 -13.12
CA PHE A 17 11.47 -9.35 -12.62
C PHE A 17 11.28 -7.85 -12.38
N ARG A 18 10.05 -7.38 -12.54
CA ARG A 18 9.67 -5.99 -12.25
C ARG A 18 9.18 -5.88 -10.82
N PRO A 19 9.84 -5.09 -9.95
CA PRO A 19 9.43 -4.97 -8.56
C PRO A 19 7.96 -4.61 -8.37
N GLN A 20 7.44 -3.63 -9.11
CA GLN A 20 6.05 -3.17 -9.00
C GLN A 20 5.02 -4.19 -9.49
N ASP A 21 5.41 -5.13 -10.36
CA ASP A 21 4.50 -6.15 -10.89
C ASP A 21 4.58 -7.47 -10.09
N SER A 22 5.68 -7.68 -9.36
CA SER A 22 6.02 -8.99 -8.77
C SER A 22 6.12 -8.98 -7.25
N LEU A 23 6.31 -7.81 -6.62
CA LEU A 23 6.44 -7.65 -5.17
C LEU A 23 5.19 -7.00 -4.59
N LEU A 24 4.77 -7.44 -3.42
CA LEU A 24 3.55 -6.98 -2.78
C LEU A 24 3.66 -5.50 -2.36
N PHE A 25 4.68 -5.16 -1.58
CA PHE A 25 4.83 -3.82 -1.02
C PHE A 25 5.08 -2.77 -2.10
N SER A 26 5.79 -3.13 -3.17
CA SER A 26 6.00 -2.22 -4.30
C SER A 26 4.70 -1.93 -5.06
N ALA A 27 3.75 -2.86 -5.08
CA ALA A 27 2.45 -2.69 -5.73
C ALA A 27 1.47 -1.86 -4.86
N ILE A 28 1.42 -2.13 -3.55
CA ILE A 28 0.45 -1.53 -2.63
C ILE A 28 0.90 -0.19 -2.03
N ARG A 29 2.18 0.16 -2.12
CA ARG A 29 2.68 1.46 -1.67
C ARG A 29 2.86 2.41 -2.84
N LEU A 30 1.74 2.90 -3.38
CA LEU A 30 1.78 3.82 -4.52
C LEU A 30 2.58 5.10 -4.21
N ASP A 31 2.61 5.52 -2.95
CA ASP A 31 3.32 6.70 -2.47
C ASP A 31 4.79 6.47 -2.06
N SER A 32 5.25 5.22 -1.99
CA SER A 32 6.56 4.88 -1.42
C SER A 32 7.19 3.65 -2.06
N HIS A 33 6.75 3.25 -3.26
CA HIS A 33 7.35 2.11 -3.96
C HIS A 33 8.88 2.21 -4.14
N PRO A 34 9.51 3.40 -4.35
CA PRO A 34 10.96 3.49 -4.41
C PRO A 34 11.64 3.01 -3.12
N PHE A 35 11.06 3.30 -1.94
CA PHE A 35 11.57 2.90 -0.63
C PHE A 35 11.50 1.39 -0.36
N VAL A 36 10.58 0.69 -1.01
CA VAL A 36 10.40 -0.77 -0.87
C VAL A 36 10.97 -1.55 -2.04
N THR A 37 11.53 -0.85 -3.04
CA THR A 37 12.21 -1.50 -4.17
C THR A 37 13.52 -2.15 -3.68
N PRO A 38 13.82 -3.40 -4.09
CA PRO A 38 15.08 -4.03 -3.76
C PRO A 38 16.31 -3.21 -4.16
N LEU A 39 17.36 -3.27 -3.34
CA LEU A 39 18.62 -2.58 -3.58
C LEU A 39 19.67 -3.55 -4.10
N ILE A 40 20.55 -3.10 -5.00
CA ILE A 40 21.63 -3.94 -5.53
C ILE A 40 22.96 -3.45 -4.95
N VAL A 41 23.72 -4.36 -4.35
CA VAL A 41 25.07 -4.11 -3.85
C VAL A 41 26.09 -4.60 -4.87
N GLU A 42 26.92 -3.69 -5.39
CA GLU A 42 28.07 -3.95 -6.25
C GLU A 42 29.39 -3.80 -5.48
N GLY A 43 30.45 -4.47 -5.96
CA GLY A 43 31.82 -4.31 -5.44
C GLY A 43 32.39 -5.54 -4.71
N GLY A 44 31.62 -6.61 -4.58
CA GLY A 44 32.08 -7.93 -4.15
C GLY A 44 32.41 -8.88 -5.32
N GLU A 45 32.56 -10.18 -5.04
CA GLU A 45 32.73 -11.20 -6.10
C GLU A 45 31.49 -11.36 -6.99
N LYS A 46 30.31 -11.04 -6.45
CA LYS A 46 29.01 -11.08 -7.11
C LYS A 46 28.12 -9.96 -6.61
N ASP A 47 27.17 -9.54 -7.45
CA ASP A 47 26.10 -8.63 -7.06
C ASP A 47 25.16 -9.32 -6.06
N ILE A 48 24.73 -8.58 -5.04
CA ILE A 48 23.80 -9.05 -4.02
C ILE A 48 22.55 -8.17 -4.04
N LEU A 49 21.38 -8.80 -4.05
CA LEU A 49 20.09 -8.15 -3.92
C LEU A 49 19.68 -8.07 -2.45
N LEU A 50 19.46 -6.86 -1.94
CA LEU A 50 18.93 -6.63 -0.60
C LEU A 50 17.42 -6.49 -0.66
N VAL A 51 16.71 -7.34 0.07
CA VAL A 51 15.25 -7.46 0.00
C VAL A 51 14.69 -7.51 1.43
N ARG A 52 13.51 -6.93 1.66
CA ARG A 52 12.80 -7.17 2.93
C ARG A 52 12.36 -8.62 3.02
N GLN A 53 12.47 -9.25 4.19
CA GLN A 53 12.12 -10.68 4.33
C GLN A 53 10.65 -10.96 3.98
N GLN A 54 9.77 -9.97 4.13
CA GLN A 54 8.37 -10.07 3.71
C GLN A 54 8.19 -10.44 2.21
N GLU A 55 9.12 -10.02 1.35
CA GLU A 55 9.09 -10.28 -0.10
C GLU A 55 9.81 -11.58 -0.49
N GLN A 56 10.26 -12.38 0.49
CA GLN A 56 11.05 -13.58 0.26
C GLN A 56 10.37 -14.53 -0.74
N GLY A 57 9.09 -14.85 -0.55
CA GLY A 57 8.37 -15.72 -1.48
C GLY A 57 8.32 -15.19 -2.90
N ASN A 58 8.19 -13.87 -3.08
CA ASN A 58 8.09 -13.22 -4.38
C ASN A 58 9.41 -13.23 -5.13
N VAL A 59 10.50 -12.86 -4.46
CA VAL A 59 11.82 -12.83 -5.08
C VAL A 59 12.31 -14.25 -5.42
N LEU A 60 12.00 -15.24 -4.58
CA LEU A 60 12.33 -16.64 -4.88
C LEU A 60 11.46 -17.18 -6.03
N SER A 61 10.17 -16.85 -6.07
CA SER A 61 9.27 -17.25 -7.17
C SER A 61 9.64 -16.59 -8.50
N ALA A 62 10.25 -15.41 -8.46
CA ALA A 62 10.83 -14.74 -9.62
C ALA A 62 12.10 -15.44 -10.16
N GLY A 63 12.61 -16.47 -9.47
CA GLY A 63 13.76 -17.26 -9.91
C GLY A 63 15.11 -16.66 -9.56
N VAL A 64 15.16 -15.70 -8.63
CA VAL A 64 16.43 -15.13 -8.16
C VAL A 64 17.21 -16.18 -7.37
N PRO A 65 18.50 -16.44 -7.67
CA PRO A 65 19.31 -17.40 -6.93
C PRO A 65 19.43 -17.05 -5.45
N ALA A 66 19.24 -18.03 -4.57
CA ALA A 66 19.25 -17.87 -3.12
C ALA A 66 20.55 -17.22 -2.61
N GLU A 67 21.69 -17.60 -3.18
CA GLU A 67 23.01 -17.08 -2.82
C GLU A 67 23.23 -15.61 -3.20
N SER A 68 22.38 -15.07 -4.08
CA SER A 68 22.41 -13.68 -4.53
C SER A 68 21.45 -12.78 -3.75
N ILE A 69 20.76 -13.30 -2.73
CA ILE A 69 19.80 -12.53 -1.93
C ILE A 69 20.31 -12.39 -0.50
N ARG A 70 20.08 -11.22 0.09
CA ARG A 70 20.17 -11.01 1.53
C ARG A 70 18.90 -10.35 2.04
N PHE A 71 18.32 -10.91 3.09
CA PHE A 71 17.11 -10.39 3.69
C PHE A 71 17.42 -9.44 4.86
N TYR A 72 16.58 -8.43 5.02
CA TYR A 72 16.55 -7.55 6.19
C TYR A 72 15.11 -7.33 6.66
N GLU A 73 14.94 -6.78 7.86
CA GLU A 73 13.63 -6.57 8.52
C GLU A 73 12.84 -7.88 8.62
N PRO A 74 13.08 -8.68 9.69
CA PRO A 74 12.49 -9.98 9.82
C PRO A 74 10.95 -9.94 9.73
N TRP A 75 10.40 -10.84 8.94
CA TRP A 75 8.97 -10.98 8.76
C TRP A 75 8.32 -11.48 10.05
N VAL A 76 7.23 -10.85 10.43
CA VAL A 76 6.47 -11.22 11.62
C VAL A 76 5.70 -12.51 11.34
N THR A 77 5.96 -13.59 12.07
CA THR A 77 5.26 -14.87 11.84
C THR A 77 4.98 -15.57 13.16
N ILE A 78 3.82 -16.22 13.25
CA ILE A 78 3.48 -17.14 14.35
C ILE A 78 3.98 -18.57 14.07
N ASP A 79 4.59 -18.79 12.91
CA ASP A 79 5.22 -20.04 12.52
C ASP A 79 6.68 -19.79 12.10
N ALA A 80 7.61 -20.10 12.99
CA ALA A 80 9.04 -19.85 12.79
C ALA A 80 9.66 -20.70 11.66
N ARG A 81 9.04 -21.85 11.32
CA ARG A 81 9.54 -22.77 10.27
C ARG A 81 9.59 -22.10 8.90
N ILE A 82 8.76 -21.08 8.70
CA ILE A 82 8.64 -20.28 7.47
C ILE A 82 9.94 -19.53 7.13
N VAL A 83 10.63 -19.06 8.17
CA VAL A 83 11.77 -18.15 8.05
C VAL A 83 13.09 -18.79 8.48
N GLU A 84 13.05 -20.02 9.02
CA GLU A 84 14.21 -20.68 9.62
C GLU A 84 15.41 -20.81 8.67
N ASP A 85 15.16 -21.16 7.40
CA ASP A 85 16.19 -21.33 6.38
C ASP A 85 16.68 -20.03 5.74
N TRP A 86 16.07 -18.88 6.10
CA TRP A 86 16.25 -17.61 5.40
C TRP A 86 16.51 -16.47 6.39
N PRO A 87 17.69 -16.44 7.03
CA PRO A 87 17.97 -15.43 8.05
C PRO A 87 17.90 -14.01 7.47
N ALA A 88 17.30 -13.10 8.25
CA ALA A 88 17.22 -11.69 7.92
C ALA A 88 17.96 -10.84 8.97
N SER A 89 18.72 -9.86 8.51
CA SER A 89 19.30 -8.84 9.39
C SER A 89 18.18 -8.00 10.01
N PRO A 90 18.35 -7.45 11.23
CA PRO A 90 17.28 -6.72 11.91
C PRO A 90 16.83 -5.45 11.18
N SER A 91 17.69 -4.85 10.34
CA SER A 91 17.40 -3.64 9.58
C SER A 91 18.32 -3.52 8.36
N LEU A 92 17.95 -2.65 7.41
CA LEU A 92 18.81 -2.32 6.27
C LEU A 92 20.18 -1.78 6.70
N PRO A 93 20.30 -0.82 7.64
CA PRO A 93 21.60 -0.35 8.10
C PRO A 93 22.48 -1.45 8.72
N ALA A 94 21.88 -2.38 9.47
CA ALA A 94 22.61 -3.51 10.03
C ALA A 94 23.17 -4.43 8.94
N LEU A 95 22.38 -4.74 7.91
CA LEU A 95 22.82 -5.53 6.76
C LEU A 95 23.92 -4.82 5.96
N VAL A 96 23.74 -3.54 5.67
CA VAL A 96 24.75 -2.77 4.93
C VAL A 96 26.07 -2.72 5.70
N LYS A 97 26.03 -2.50 7.01
CA LYS A 97 27.22 -2.51 7.88
C LYS A 97 27.91 -3.88 7.94
N GLU A 98 27.14 -4.97 7.96
CA GLU A 98 27.70 -6.32 7.84
C GLU A 98 28.46 -6.50 6.52
N LEU A 99 27.88 -6.03 5.41
CA LEU A 99 28.46 -6.18 4.08
C LEU A 99 29.67 -5.26 3.83
N SER A 100 29.61 -4.01 4.29
CA SER A 100 30.68 -3.03 4.08
C SER A 100 31.82 -3.13 5.10
N GLY A 101 31.56 -3.71 6.27
CA GLY A 101 32.52 -3.71 7.38
C GLY A 101 32.85 -2.28 7.82
N ASP A 102 34.15 -1.99 7.94
CA ASP A 102 34.66 -0.65 8.26
C ASP A 102 34.77 0.27 7.02
N ASP A 103 34.59 -0.27 5.81
CA ASP A 103 34.60 0.53 4.59
C ASP A 103 33.28 1.32 4.46
N GLY A 104 33.37 2.50 3.83
CA GLY A 104 32.19 3.25 3.42
C GLY A 104 31.47 2.63 2.22
N ILE A 105 30.34 3.24 1.87
CA ILE A 105 29.53 2.92 0.70
C ILE A 105 29.36 4.14 -0.23
N GLU A 106 29.11 3.86 -1.50
CA GLU A 106 28.53 4.81 -2.44
C GLU A 106 27.04 4.48 -2.62
N LEU A 107 26.16 5.39 -2.24
CA LEU A 107 24.72 5.28 -2.45
C LEU A 107 24.33 5.98 -3.75
N ASP A 108 23.48 5.34 -4.55
CA ASP A 108 22.90 5.95 -5.75
C ASP A 108 22.19 7.27 -5.41
N SER A 109 22.50 8.31 -6.19
CA SER A 109 21.85 9.62 -6.16
C SER A 109 20.32 9.55 -6.24
N ASN A 110 19.77 8.55 -6.93
CA ASN A 110 18.33 8.34 -7.10
C ASN A 110 17.70 7.51 -5.96
N ALA A 111 18.49 7.00 -5.02
CA ALA A 111 17.93 6.29 -3.87
C ALA A 111 17.02 7.22 -3.06
N PRO A 112 15.87 6.72 -2.57
CA PRO A 112 15.01 7.46 -1.64
C PRO A 112 15.78 8.04 -0.48
N TYR A 113 15.51 9.30 -0.14
CA TYR A 113 16.24 10.02 0.90
C TYR A 113 16.18 9.32 2.27
N VAL A 114 15.10 8.58 2.56
CA VAL A 114 14.97 7.76 3.77
C VAL A 114 16.10 6.73 3.93
N HIS A 115 16.61 6.16 2.83
CA HIS A 115 17.75 5.24 2.91
C HIS A 115 19.04 5.99 3.25
N TYR A 116 19.25 7.17 2.67
CA TYR A 116 20.37 8.02 3.04
C TYR A 116 20.33 8.39 4.54
N LEU A 117 19.16 8.79 5.06
CA LEU A 117 18.96 9.10 6.47
C LEU A 117 19.24 7.88 7.37
N ALA A 118 18.75 6.70 6.99
CA ALA A 118 18.92 5.48 7.78
C ALA A 118 20.38 4.97 7.81
N LEU A 119 21.13 5.18 6.73
CA LEU A 119 22.52 4.73 6.60
C LEU A 119 23.52 5.73 7.16
N THR A 120 23.20 7.02 7.09
CA THR A 120 24.07 8.10 7.60
C THR A 120 24.16 8.02 9.12
N GLY A 121 25.39 7.88 9.63
CA GLY A 121 25.67 7.69 11.06
C GLY A 121 25.91 6.23 11.46
N GLU A 122 25.43 5.28 10.65
CA GLU A 122 25.69 3.85 10.83
C GLU A 122 26.91 3.38 10.02
N VAL A 123 27.05 3.93 8.80
CA VAL A 123 28.19 3.72 7.89
C VAL A 123 28.61 5.03 7.26
N ALA A 124 29.83 5.10 6.71
CA ALA A 124 30.27 6.24 5.91
C ALA A 124 29.58 6.19 4.53
N VAL A 125 28.74 7.19 4.23
CA VAL A 125 27.98 7.26 2.98
C VAL A 125 28.55 8.35 2.07
N THR A 126 28.82 8.01 0.82
CA THR A 126 29.11 8.95 -0.26
C THR A 126 28.00 8.89 -1.30
N VAL A 127 27.69 10.03 -1.92
CA VAL A 127 26.69 10.11 -3.00
C VAL A 127 27.34 10.86 -4.15
N THR A 128 27.42 10.23 -5.32
CA THR A 128 27.94 10.89 -6.51
C THR A 128 26.88 11.85 -7.06
N PRO A 129 27.17 13.15 -7.21
CA PRO A 129 26.20 14.10 -7.75
C PRO A 129 25.78 13.74 -9.18
N SER A 130 24.47 13.77 -9.45
CA SER A 130 23.91 13.69 -10.80
C SER A 130 23.64 15.09 -11.34
N THR A 131 23.77 15.27 -12.66
CA THR A 131 23.35 16.53 -13.31
C THR A 131 21.83 16.62 -13.30
N ALA A 132 21.28 17.63 -12.63
CA ALA A 132 19.85 17.90 -12.64
C ALA A 132 19.42 18.53 -13.98
N PRO A 133 18.29 18.11 -14.57
CA PRO A 133 17.76 18.72 -15.78
C PRO A 133 17.11 20.08 -15.49
N ALA A 134 17.07 20.94 -16.51
CA ALA A 134 16.32 22.19 -16.46
C ALA A 134 14.80 21.93 -16.40
N VAL A 135 14.09 22.76 -15.65
CA VAL A 135 12.67 22.61 -15.35
C VAL A 135 11.87 23.86 -15.74
N THR A 136 10.58 23.68 -15.95
CA THR A 136 9.58 24.75 -16.05
C THR A 136 8.56 24.58 -14.94
N VAL A 137 8.17 25.69 -14.32
CA VAL A 137 7.19 25.72 -13.24
C VAL A 137 5.85 26.22 -13.76
N TYR A 138 4.78 25.57 -13.35
CA TYR A 138 3.41 25.87 -13.72
C TYR A 138 2.57 26.08 -12.46
N GLU A 139 1.61 26.99 -12.49
CA GLU A 139 0.64 27.19 -11.42
C GLU A 139 -0.66 26.46 -11.71
N VAL A 140 -1.09 25.62 -10.76
CA VAL A 140 -2.32 24.83 -10.86
C VAL A 140 -3.53 25.70 -10.52
N ASP A 141 -4.55 25.63 -11.37
CA ASP A 141 -5.88 26.18 -11.06
C ASP A 141 -6.62 25.24 -10.12
N GLN A 142 -6.65 25.58 -8.82
CA GLN A 142 -7.28 24.75 -7.79
C GLN A 142 -8.80 24.63 -7.95
N ASP A 143 -9.49 25.63 -8.51
CA ASP A 143 -10.93 25.57 -8.74
C ASP A 143 -11.25 24.57 -9.86
N LEU A 144 -10.37 24.46 -10.86
CA LEU A 144 -10.47 23.42 -11.88
C LEU A 144 -10.27 22.02 -11.28
N VAL A 145 -9.33 21.85 -10.34
CA VAL A 145 -9.13 20.57 -9.62
C VAL A 145 -10.39 20.20 -8.85
N LYS A 146 -10.93 21.11 -8.02
CA LYS A 146 -12.17 20.90 -7.26
C LYS A 146 -13.34 20.54 -8.16
N THR A 147 -13.52 21.30 -9.25
CA THR A 147 -14.60 21.05 -10.22
C THR A 147 -14.49 19.68 -10.85
N ARG A 148 -13.28 19.24 -11.20
CA ARG A 148 -13.04 17.91 -11.79
C ARG A 148 -13.40 16.79 -10.82
N PHE A 149 -12.91 16.84 -9.58
CA PHE A 149 -13.24 15.83 -8.58
C PHE A 149 -14.74 15.82 -8.23
N ALA A 150 -15.39 16.98 -8.10
CA ALA A 150 -16.84 17.05 -7.89
C ALA A 150 -17.63 16.39 -9.03
N GLN A 151 -17.22 16.59 -10.29
CA GLN A 151 -17.83 15.94 -11.46
C GLN A 151 -17.65 14.42 -11.42
N TRP A 152 -16.47 13.94 -11.04
CA TRP A 152 -16.20 12.52 -10.86
C TRP A 152 -17.07 11.94 -9.75
N ARG A 153 -17.07 12.55 -8.56
CA ARG A 153 -17.86 12.12 -7.40
C ARG A 153 -19.33 12.02 -7.74
N ALA A 154 -19.92 13.01 -8.42
CA ALA A 154 -21.30 12.95 -8.87
C ALA A 154 -21.62 11.69 -9.72
N GLN A 155 -20.69 11.27 -10.59
CA GLN A 155 -20.84 10.02 -11.35
C GLN A 155 -20.68 8.79 -10.46
N GLY A 156 -19.69 8.79 -9.56
CA GLY A 156 -19.46 7.73 -8.58
C GLY A 156 -20.69 7.48 -7.72
N VAL A 157 -21.28 8.54 -7.15
CA VAL A 157 -22.48 8.48 -6.30
C VAL A 157 -23.65 7.84 -7.05
N ALA A 158 -23.89 8.25 -8.30
CA ALA A 158 -24.95 7.68 -9.10
C ALA A 158 -24.77 6.18 -9.36
N VAL A 159 -23.53 5.71 -9.54
CA VAL A 159 -23.20 4.29 -9.72
C VAL A 159 -23.32 3.52 -8.40
N ALA A 160 -22.67 4.00 -7.34
CA ALA A 160 -22.65 3.37 -6.02
C ALA A 160 -24.07 3.19 -5.47
N THR A 161 -24.92 4.22 -5.56
CA THR A 161 -26.33 4.16 -5.13
C THR A 161 -27.10 3.02 -5.79
N ARG A 162 -26.88 2.77 -7.10
CA ARG A 162 -27.53 1.66 -7.81
C ARG A 162 -27.00 0.30 -7.35
N LEU A 163 -25.70 0.20 -7.11
CA LEU A 163 -25.05 -1.05 -6.70
C LEU A 163 -25.48 -1.52 -5.32
N ILE A 164 -25.82 -0.59 -4.42
CA ILE A 164 -26.17 -0.92 -3.03
C ILE A 164 -27.68 -0.91 -2.74
N ALA A 165 -28.52 -0.50 -3.70
CA ALA A 165 -29.96 -0.27 -3.48
C ALA A 165 -30.69 -1.50 -2.90
N ASP A 166 -30.30 -2.70 -3.34
CA ASP A 166 -30.91 -3.97 -2.93
C ASP A 166 -29.99 -4.78 -2.00
N VAL A 167 -29.02 -4.14 -1.34
CA VAL A 167 -28.04 -4.78 -0.44
C VAL A 167 -28.39 -4.46 1.02
N PRO A 168 -29.05 -5.38 1.77
CA PRO A 168 -29.66 -5.04 3.06
C PRO A 168 -28.67 -4.54 4.11
N HIS A 169 -27.46 -5.09 4.16
CA HIS A 169 -26.44 -4.71 5.14
C HIS A 169 -25.83 -3.33 4.86
N LEU A 170 -26.04 -2.75 3.67
CA LEU A 170 -25.61 -1.41 3.26
C LEU A 170 -26.72 -0.37 3.27
N ALA A 171 -27.95 -0.74 3.64
CA ALA A 171 -29.05 0.21 3.76
C ALA A 171 -28.69 1.37 4.70
N GLY A 172 -28.92 2.61 4.24
CA GLY A 172 -28.60 3.86 4.93
C GLY A 172 -27.29 4.50 4.46
N LEU A 173 -26.38 3.74 3.82
CA LEU A 173 -25.08 4.24 3.39
C LEU A 173 -25.21 5.34 2.31
N GLU A 174 -26.32 5.36 1.55
CA GLU A 174 -26.59 6.37 0.54
C GLU A 174 -26.59 7.80 1.10
N ALA A 175 -26.86 7.98 2.40
CA ALA A 175 -26.83 9.27 3.07
C ALA A 175 -25.40 9.84 3.21
N ASP A 176 -24.39 8.97 3.23
CA ASP A 176 -22.98 9.34 3.37
C ASP A 176 -22.27 9.48 2.01
N LEU A 177 -22.90 9.11 0.88
CA LEU A 177 -22.35 9.22 -0.48
C LEU A 177 -22.35 10.67 -1.03
N GLY A 178 -21.97 11.67 -0.24
CA GLY A 178 -21.97 13.07 -0.66
C GLY A 178 -20.99 13.37 -1.81
N ALA A 179 -21.31 14.36 -2.66
CA ALA A 179 -20.45 14.77 -3.79
C ALA A 179 -19.76 16.14 -3.61
N ASP A 180 -20.19 16.94 -2.62
CA ASP A 180 -19.82 18.36 -2.50
C ASP A 180 -18.63 18.62 -1.56
N ALA A 181 -18.19 17.63 -0.80
CA ALA A 181 -17.10 17.78 0.15
C ALA A 181 -15.75 17.83 -0.57
N ASP A 182 -14.92 18.83 -0.27
CA ASP A 182 -13.59 18.98 -0.86
C ASP A 182 -12.66 19.78 0.05
N SER A 183 -11.94 19.08 0.90
CA SER A 183 -11.08 19.68 1.93
C SER A 183 -9.59 19.66 1.57
N ARG A 184 -9.21 19.34 0.33
CA ARG A 184 -7.81 19.00 0.00
C ARG A 184 -6.80 20.08 0.32
N PHE A 185 -7.08 21.31 -0.10
CA PHE A 185 -6.13 22.41 0.06
C PHE A 185 -6.20 23.02 1.48
N ASP A 186 -7.35 22.93 2.14
CA ASP A 186 -7.48 23.33 3.54
C ASP A 186 -6.75 22.32 4.45
N GLY A 187 -6.84 21.02 4.12
CA GLY A 187 -6.09 19.95 4.79
C GLY A 187 -4.58 20.10 4.63
N LEU A 188 -4.09 20.52 3.45
CA LEU A 188 -2.67 20.85 3.26
C LEU A 188 -2.24 22.05 4.10
N THR A 189 -3.12 23.05 4.26
CA THR A 189 -2.87 24.18 5.15
C THR A 189 -2.74 23.73 6.60
N GLY A 190 -3.67 22.91 7.09
CA GLY A 190 -3.60 22.34 8.45
C GLY A 190 -2.34 21.47 8.66
N LEU A 191 -1.98 20.65 7.66
CA LEU A 191 -0.75 19.86 7.70
C LEU A 191 0.50 20.75 7.77
N GLY A 192 0.53 21.84 7.01
CA GLY A 192 1.62 22.81 7.05
C GLY A 192 1.79 23.45 8.43
N GLU A 193 0.68 23.81 9.07
CA GLU A 193 0.66 24.33 10.43
C GLU A 193 1.14 23.30 11.46
N GLU A 194 0.67 22.05 11.37
CA GLU A 194 1.05 20.96 12.27
C GLU A 194 2.55 20.66 12.20
N LEU A 195 3.10 20.57 10.98
CA LEU A 195 4.52 20.27 10.77
C LEU A 195 5.42 21.51 10.94
N GLY A 196 4.85 22.71 11.04
CA GLY A 196 5.60 23.95 11.10
C GLY A 196 6.38 24.25 9.81
N VAL A 197 5.81 23.88 8.66
CA VAL A 197 6.40 24.07 7.33
C VAL A 197 5.61 25.11 6.53
N THR A 198 6.26 25.75 5.57
CA THR A 198 5.61 26.74 4.68
C THR A 198 5.47 26.26 3.25
N ALA A 199 6.00 25.08 2.97
CA ALA A 199 5.86 24.40 1.69
C ALA A 199 5.91 22.88 1.90
N ALA A 200 5.32 22.12 0.97
CA ALA A 200 5.35 20.66 0.97
C ALA A 200 5.52 20.12 -0.45
N LEU A 201 6.39 19.12 -0.61
CA LEU A 201 6.45 18.32 -1.83
C LEU A 201 5.33 17.28 -1.85
N LEU A 202 4.68 17.17 -3.00
CA LEU A 202 3.56 16.29 -3.31
C LEU A 202 3.88 15.56 -4.62
N SER A 203 4.99 14.84 -4.62
CA SER A 203 5.60 14.20 -5.78
C SER A 203 5.13 12.78 -6.00
N SER A 204 4.76 12.08 -4.93
CA SER A 204 4.26 10.72 -5.07
C SER A 204 2.93 10.70 -5.84
N PRO A 205 2.65 9.68 -6.69
CA PRO A 205 1.51 9.65 -7.58
C PRO A 205 0.17 9.98 -6.93
N PRO A 206 -0.20 9.43 -5.75
CA PRO A 206 -1.44 9.81 -5.10
C PRO A 206 -1.45 11.29 -4.66
N ASN A 207 -0.37 11.79 -4.05
CA ASN A 207 -0.27 13.19 -3.60
C ASN A 207 -0.27 14.19 -4.76
N PHE A 208 0.48 13.88 -5.83
CA PHE A 208 0.51 14.67 -7.04
C PHE A 208 -0.87 14.73 -7.68
N SER A 209 -1.51 13.57 -7.87
CA SER A 209 -2.80 13.51 -8.57
C SER A 209 -3.91 14.19 -7.78
N GLU A 210 -3.85 14.11 -6.45
CA GLU A 210 -4.79 14.77 -5.56
C GLU A 210 -4.66 16.29 -5.60
N SER A 211 -3.44 16.81 -5.64
CA SER A 211 -3.19 18.26 -5.66
C SER A 211 -3.36 18.89 -7.05
N THR A 212 -3.22 18.13 -8.13
CA THR A 212 -3.24 18.63 -9.51
C THR A 212 -4.49 18.21 -10.31
N GLY A 213 -5.22 17.19 -9.85
CA GLY A 213 -6.33 16.59 -10.59
C GLY A 213 -5.90 15.86 -11.87
N THR A 214 -4.61 15.56 -12.04
CA THR A 214 -4.05 14.91 -13.22
C THR A 214 -3.10 13.79 -12.83
N ARG A 215 -2.98 12.76 -13.67
CA ARG A 215 -1.98 11.72 -13.48
C ARG A 215 -0.56 12.31 -13.52
N ALA A 216 0.27 11.92 -12.55
CA ALA A 216 1.70 12.25 -12.53
C ALA A 216 2.44 11.68 -13.76
N GLN A 217 3.21 12.52 -14.45
CA GLN A 217 4.22 12.07 -15.42
C GLN A 217 5.58 11.88 -14.74
N SER A 218 6.50 11.20 -15.42
CA SER A 218 7.87 11.03 -14.93
C SER A 218 8.54 12.38 -14.68
N SER A 219 9.24 12.50 -13.54
CA SER A 219 9.96 13.71 -13.10
C SER A 219 9.09 14.95 -12.83
N GLU A 220 7.77 14.80 -12.71
CA GLU A 220 6.91 15.90 -12.24
C GLU A 220 6.82 15.91 -10.71
N ILE A 221 6.91 17.10 -10.14
CA ILE A 221 6.84 17.35 -8.70
C ILE A 221 5.75 18.41 -8.48
N ALA A 222 4.77 18.15 -7.62
CA ALA A 222 3.90 19.21 -7.14
C ALA A 222 4.49 19.82 -5.86
N LEU A 223 4.42 21.15 -5.75
CA LEU A 223 4.88 21.93 -4.61
C LEU A 223 3.69 22.74 -4.10
N TRP A 224 3.22 22.40 -2.90
CA TRP A 224 2.28 23.24 -2.18
C TRP A 224 3.01 24.36 -1.44
N LEU A 225 2.44 25.56 -1.45
CA LEU A 225 2.93 26.75 -0.76
C LEU A 225 1.85 27.28 0.18
N ALA A 226 2.19 27.47 1.45
CA ALA A 226 1.29 28.07 2.43
C ALA A 226 0.91 29.50 2.05
N GLU A 227 1.85 30.26 1.47
CA GLU A 227 1.57 31.61 1.00
C GLU A 227 0.56 31.58 -0.17
N GLY A 228 -0.62 32.14 0.10
CA GLY A 228 -1.72 32.17 -0.87
C GLY A 228 -2.34 30.79 -1.14
N ASN A 229 -1.99 29.76 -0.37
CA ASN A 229 -2.42 28.38 -0.53
C ASN A 229 -2.33 27.91 -2.00
N ARG A 230 -1.14 27.99 -2.59
CA ARG A 230 -0.91 27.74 -4.02
C ARG A 230 -0.33 26.35 -4.25
N VAL A 231 -0.63 25.77 -5.41
CA VAL A 231 0.03 24.54 -5.87
C VAL A 231 0.74 24.83 -7.18
N LEU A 232 2.03 24.50 -7.21
CA LEU A 232 2.87 24.60 -8.40
C LEU A 232 3.22 23.19 -8.88
N VAL A 233 3.39 23.01 -10.19
CA VAL A 233 3.98 21.82 -10.79
C VAL A 233 5.33 22.18 -11.36
N ILE A 234 6.37 21.46 -10.95
CA ILE A 234 7.73 21.56 -11.45
C ILE A 234 7.95 20.36 -12.35
N ALA A 235 8.21 20.60 -13.63
CA ALA A 235 8.37 19.55 -14.63
C ALA A 235 9.62 19.81 -15.48
N GLU A 236 10.27 18.75 -15.98
CA GLU A 236 11.35 18.89 -16.94
C GLU A 236 10.89 19.72 -18.15
N ALA A 237 11.77 20.57 -18.71
CA ALA A 237 11.42 21.45 -19.83
C ALA A 237 11.01 20.68 -21.12
N SER A 238 11.37 19.40 -21.19
CA SER A 238 10.99 18.44 -22.24
C SER A 238 9.53 17.97 -22.12
N ASN A 239 8.94 17.99 -20.92
CA ASN A 239 7.59 17.50 -20.67
C ASN A 239 6.55 18.33 -21.45
N ARG A 240 5.42 17.68 -21.76
CA ARG A 240 4.33 18.25 -22.57
C ARG A 240 3.00 17.94 -21.89
N GLY A 241 2.06 18.88 -22.01
CA GLY A 241 0.74 18.73 -21.39
C GLY A 241 0.75 18.82 -19.86
N VAL A 242 1.75 19.51 -19.29
CA VAL A 242 1.86 19.74 -17.85
C VAL A 242 0.67 20.58 -17.38
N ALA A 243 0.11 20.22 -16.22
CA ALA A 243 -1.03 20.92 -15.66
C ALA A 243 -0.66 22.35 -15.20
N GLY A 244 -1.51 23.32 -15.53
CA GLY A 244 -1.39 24.70 -15.03
C GLY A 244 -0.85 25.71 -16.05
N THR A 245 -0.64 26.94 -15.57
CA THR A 245 -0.15 28.06 -16.38
C THR A 245 1.35 28.27 -16.12
N PRO A 246 2.21 28.37 -17.15
CA PRO A 246 3.65 28.51 -16.95
C PRO A 246 4.01 29.82 -16.24
N LEU A 247 4.85 29.71 -15.20
CA LEU A 247 5.37 30.84 -14.41
C LEU A 247 6.83 31.19 -14.74
N GLY A 248 7.66 30.20 -15.08
CA GLY A 248 9.08 30.44 -15.36
C GLY A 248 9.89 29.15 -15.55
N SER A 249 11.14 29.32 -15.96
CA SER A 249 12.10 28.22 -16.15
C SER A 249 13.30 28.37 -15.23
N PHE A 250 13.84 27.25 -14.78
CA PHE A 250 14.94 27.16 -13.82
C PHE A 250 15.93 26.08 -14.24
N ASP A 251 17.18 26.19 -13.79
CA ASP A 251 18.25 25.25 -14.14
C ASP A 251 18.05 23.87 -13.49
N SER A 252 17.32 23.80 -12.38
CA SER A 252 16.99 22.55 -11.70
C SER A 252 15.71 22.66 -10.86
N ALA A 253 15.14 21.51 -10.48
CA ALA A 253 14.04 21.45 -9.53
C ALA A 253 14.41 22.08 -8.16
N ALA A 254 15.64 21.87 -7.69
CA ALA A 254 16.12 22.46 -6.45
C ALA A 254 16.15 24.01 -6.51
N ASP A 255 16.53 24.58 -7.66
CA ASP A 255 16.52 26.03 -7.85
C ASP A 255 15.09 26.60 -7.91
N ALA A 256 14.18 25.90 -8.57
CA ALA A 256 12.76 26.24 -8.59
C ALA A 256 12.16 26.21 -7.18
N ILE A 257 12.34 25.11 -6.44
CA ILE A 257 11.83 24.98 -5.07
C ILE A 257 12.42 26.07 -4.18
N HIS A 258 13.73 26.31 -4.24
CA HIS A 258 14.36 27.37 -3.44
C HIS A 258 13.85 28.77 -3.80
N HIS A 259 13.57 29.04 -5.08
CA HIS A 259 13.01 30.32 -5.50
C HIS A 259 11.62 30.57 -4.92
N PHE A 260 10.74 29.57 -4.91
CA PHE A 260 9.34 29.72 -4.48
C PHE A 260 9.12 29.49 -2.98
N ALA A 261 9.78 28.50 -2.38
CA ALA A 261 9.70 28.23 -0.95
C ALA A 261 10.63 29.14 -0.13
N GLY A 262 11.68 29.71 -0.74
CA GLY A 262 12.69 30.49 -0.03
C GLY A 262 13.62 29.64 0.84
N ALA A 263 14.18 30.23 1.89
CA ALA A 263 14.99 29.53 2.91
C ALA A 263 14.12 28.83 3.97
N ALA A 264 12.99 28.28 3.55
CA ALA A 264 11.96 27.73 4.42
C ALA A 264 12.28 26.34 4.98
N HIS A 265 11.44 25.93 5.94
CA HIS A 265 11.24 24.53 6.28
C HIS A 265 10.27 23.90 5.26
N LEU A 266 10.70 22.82 4.63
CA LEU A 266 9.99 22.12 3.57
C LEU A 266 9.59 20.71 4.05
N ALA A 267 8.30 20.39 3.97
CA ALA A 267 7.84 19.02 4.08
C ALA A 267 8.29 18.23 2.83
N PHE A 268 9.00 17.13 3.06
CA PHE A 268 9.70 16.35 2.04
C PHE A 268 9.26 14.90 2.11
N GLU A 269 8.81 14.33 0.99
CA GLU A 269 8.41 12.92 0.89
C GLU A 269 9.64 12.00 0.84
N GLU A 270 10.29 11.81 1.97
CA GLU A 270 11.56 11.10 2.10
C GLU A 270 11.54 9.64 1.61
N GLN A 271 10.37 9.00 1.55
CA GLN A 271 10.22 7.63 1.03
C GLN A 271 10.05 7.57 -0.50
N TRP A 272 9.76 8.71 -1.14
CA TRP A 272 9.57 8.83 -2.57
C TRP A 272 10.75 9.56 -3.23
N GLU A 273 11.09 10.71 -2.67
CA GLU A 273 12.01 11.66 -3.27
C GLU A 273 13.48 11.28 -3.10
N THR A 274 14.26 11.71 -4.09
CA THR A 274 15.64 11.29 -4.24
C THR A 274 16.59 11.94 -3.24
N THR A 275 17.64 11.20 -2.87
CA THR A 275 18.74 11.72 -2.06
C THR A 275 19.42 12.91 -2.74
N ALA A 276 19.58 12.88 -4.06
CA ALA A 276 20.17 14.00 -4.81
C ALA A 276 19.38 15.30 -4.65
N LEU A 277 18.06 15.26 -4.76
CA LEU A 277 17.22 16.44 -4.56
C LEU A 277 17.33 16.94 -3.12
N ALA A 278 17.24 16.05 -2.13
CA ALA A 278 17.34 16.40 -0.72
C ALA A 278 18.67 17.11 -0.38
N LEU A 279 19.79 16.57 -0.86
CA LEU A 279 21.11 17.18 -0.67
C LEU A 279 21.21 18.55 -1.35
N ALA A 280 20.74 18.67 -2.59
CA ALA A 280 20.74 19.93 -3.33
C ALA A 280 19.90 21.04 -2.65
N LEU A 281 18.78 20.68 -2.02
CA LEU A 281 17.96 21.59 -1.23
C LEU A 281 18.66 22.00 0.07
N THR A 282 19.28 21.04 0.76
CA THR A 282 20.02 21.29 2.01
C THR A 282 21.22 22.21 1.78
N GLU A 283 21.96 22.03 0.67
CA GLU A 283 23.06 22.92 0.26
C GLU A 283 22.59 24.37 0.00
N ARG A 284 21.32 24.56 -0.38
CA ARG A 284 20.67 25.87 -0.55
C ARG A 284 20.08 26.41 0.76
N GLY A 285 20.34 25.75 1.88
CA GLY A 285 19.92 26.17 3.21
C GLY A 285 18.46 25.88 3.55
N ILE A 286 17.80 24.97 2.81
CA ILE A 286 16.44 24.52 3.12
C ILE A 286 16.52 23.41 4.17
N THR A 287 15.73 23.53 5.23
CA THR A 287 15.56 22.46 6.23
C THR A 287 14.44 21.53 5.77
N LEU A 288 14.71 20.23 5.75
CA LEU A 288 13.74 19.22 5.34
C LEU A 288 13.07 18.59 6.57
N THR A 289 11.75 18.41 6.50
CA THR A 289 10.93 17.71 7.48
C THR A 289 10.29 16.50 6.80
N SER A 290 10.46 15.30 7.36
CA SER A 290 9.84 14.08 6.84
C SER A 290 8.33 14.22 6.77
N ALA A 291 7.74 13.95 5.60
CA ALA A 291 6.33 14.20 5.33
C ALA A 291 5.59 13.01 4.72
N SER A 292 6.27 11.90 4.38
CA SER A 292 5.62 10.75 3.72
C SER A 292 4.44 10.21 4.54
N ARG A 293 4.64 9.97 5.85
CA ARG A 293 3.58 9.49 6.76
C ARG A 293 2.50 10.55 7.05
N PRO A 294 2.84 11.81 7.42
CA PRO A 294 1.84 12.87 7.59
C PRO A 294 0.97 13.10 6.33
N LEU A 295 1.56 13.06 5.13
CA LEU A 295 0.81 13.16 3.87
C LEU A 295 -0.08 11.94 3.63
N GLY A 296 0.36 10.74 4.01
CA GLY A 296 -0.50 9.56 4.05
C GLY A 296 -1.74 9.80 4.92
N SER A 297 -1.54 10.28 6.14
CA SER A 297 -2.64 10.59 7.07
C SER A 297 -3.57 11.69 6.54
N TRP A 298 -3.03 12.70 5.85
CA TRP A 298 -3.84 13.75 5.20
C TRP A 298 -4.80 13.18 4.15
N ARG A 299 -4.40 12.14 3.42
CA ARG A 299 -5.29 11.44 2.48
C ARG A 299 -6.34 10.60 3.23
N ASP A 300 -5.89 9.79 4.18
CA ASP A 300 -6.76 8.87 4.94
C ASP A 300 -7.99 9.56 5.54
N VAL A 301 -7.80 10.74 6.15
CA VAL A 301 -8.92 11.48 6.79
C VAL A 301 -9.90 12.08 5.78
N ARG A 302 -9.53 12.11 4.50
CA ARG A 302 -10.30 12.69 3.40
C ARG A 302 -10.85 11.69 2.42
N ASP A 303 -10.42 10.42 2.45
CA ASP A 303 -10.87 9.40 1.50
C ASP A 303 -12.40 9.17 1.55
N HIS A 304 -13.06 9.55 2.64
CA HIS A 304 -14.53 9.61 2.70
C HIS A 304 -15.17 10.53 1.65
N GLU A 305 -14.48 11.56 1.17
CA GLU A 305 -14.95 12.42 0.07
C GLU A 305 -15.11 11.63 -1.24
N ASP A 306 -14.38 10.52 -1.38
CA ASP A 306 -14.39 9.63 -2.54
C ASP A 306 -15.12 8.29 -2.23
N LEU A 307 -15.89 8.22 -1.12
CA LEU A 307 -16.58 7.02 -0.61
C LEU A 307 -17.35 6.24 -1.67
N ALA A 308 -18.04 6.92 -2.59
CA ALA A 308 -18.78 6.25 -3.64
C ALA A 308 -17.89 5.32 -4.47
N PHE A 309 -16.66 5.74 -4.79
CA PHE A 309 -15.71 4.91 -5.50
C PHE A 309 -15.17 3.76 -4.66
N HIS A 310 -14.97 3.96 -3.35
CA HIS A 310 -14.62 2.88 -2.42
C HIS A 310 -15.71 1.80 -2.34
N VAL A 311 -16.99 2.20 -2.30
CA VAL A 311 -18.11 1.26 -2.36
C VAL A 311 -18.11 0.46 -3.66
N ILE A 312 -17.88 1.12 -4.80
CA ILE A 312 -17.81 0.42 -6.09
C ILE A 312 -16.63 -0.56 -6.11
N ALA A 313 -15.45 -0.15 -5.63
CA ALA A 313 -14.28 -1.01 -5.51
C ALA A 313 -14.56 -2.23 -4.62
N ALA A 314 -15.17 -2.02 -3.45
CA ALA A 314 -15.56 -3.10 -2.55
C ALA A 314 -16.51 -4.11 -3.21
N ARG A 315 -17.56 -3.64 -3.89
CA ARG A 315 -18.51 -4.55 -4.58
C ARG A 315 -17.89 -5.27 -5.78
N ALA A 316 -16.95 -4.63 -6.47
CA ALA A 316 -16.16 -5.28 -7.52
C ALA A 316 -15.28 -6.40 -6.94
N SER A 317 -14.56 -6.13 -5.83
CA SER A 317 -13.76 -7.12 -5.11
C SER A 317 -14.60 -8.30 -4.63
N VAL A 318 -15.75 -8.06 -3.98
CA VAL A 318 -16.68 -9.13 -3.57
C VAL A 318 -17.05 -10.01 -4.76
N THR A 319 -17.49 -9.40 -5.86
CA THR A 319 -17.93 -10.14 -7.04
C THR A 319 -16.80 -11.01 -7.60
N ALA A 320 -15.60 -10.47 -7.75
CA ALA A 320 -14.51 -11.16 -8.40
C ALA A 320 -13.84 -12.22 -7.52
N ILE A 321 -13.65 -11.93 -6.23
CA ILE A 321 -13.04 -12.87 -5.28
C ILE A 321 -13.98 -14.04 -5.03
N GLU A 322 -15.26 -13.78 -4.75
CA GLU A 322 -16.23 -14.86 -4.49
C GLU A 322 -16.41 -15.74 -5.74
N ALA A 323 -16.41 -15.17 -6.95
CA ALA A 323 -16.45 -15.94 -8.20
C ALA A 323 -15.21 -16.85 -8.36
N ALA A 324 -14.00 -16.34 -8.10
CA ALA A 324 -12.78 -17.11 -8.20
C ALA A 324 -12.68 -18.21 -7.13
N VAL A 325 -13.09 -17.91 -5.89
CA VAL A 325 -13.15 -18.87 -4.78
C VAL A 325 -14.17 -19.97 -5.06
N ALA A 326 -15.38 -19.62 -5.51
CA ALA A 326 -16.41 -20.59 -5.89
C ALA A 326 -15.94 -21.50 -7.02
N TRP A 327 -15.33 -20.93 -8.07
CA TRP A 327 -14.76 -21.70 -9.16
C TRP A 327 -13.67 -22.67 -8.69
N ALA A 328 -12.78 -22.23 -7.79
CA ALA A 328 -11.72 -23.08 -7.25
C ALA A 328 -12.29 -24.26 -6.45
N HIS A 329 -13.33 -24.02 -5.64
CA HIS A 329 -14.07 -25.10 -4.98
C HIS A 329 -14.64 -26.10 -5.99
N GLU A 330 -15.32 -25.63 -7.04
CA GLU A 330 -15.91 -26.49 -8.06
C GLU A 330 -14.87 -27.36 -8.79
N GLN A 331 -13.74 -26.79 -9.21
CA GLN A 331 -12.68 -27.55 -9.90
C GLN A 331 -12.09 -28.62 -8.98
N LEU A 332 -11.77 -28.23 -7.75
CA LEU A 332 -11.14 -29.11 -6.78
C LEU A 332 -12.07 -30.21 -6.26
N ASP A 333 -13.37 -29.98 -6.20
CA ASP A 333 -14.37 -31.00 -5.84
C ASP A 333 -14.69 -31.93 -7.01
N ALA A 334 -14.57 -31.45 -8.25
CA ALA A 334 -14.66 -32.26 -9.46
C ALA A 334 -13.40 -33.11 -9.73
N GLY A 335 -12.31 -32.88 -8.98
CA GLY A 335 -11.02 -33.55 -9.19
C GLY A 335 -10.33 -33.13 -10.49
N ILE A 336 -10.54 -31.89 -10.92
CA ILE A 336 -9.91 -31.30 -12.11
C ILE A 336 -8.63 -30.58 -11.67
N ASP A 337 -7.49 -31.00 -12.23
CA ASP A 337 -6.22 -30.33 -12.03
C ASP A 337 -6.22 -28.98 -12.78
N THR A 338 -5.81 -27.93 -12.09
CA THR A 338 -5.73 -26.56 -12.61
C THR A 338 -4.50 -25.84 -12.01
N ASN A 339 -4.41 -24.51 -12.11
CA ASN A 339 -3.34 -23.72 -11.51
C ASN A 339 -3.82 -22.35 -11.02
N GLU A 340 -2.97 -21.65 -10.29
CA GLU A 340 -3.26 -20.32 -9.74
C GLU A 340 -3.53 -19.26 -10.84
N ARG A 341 -2.87 -19.36 -12.01
CA ARG A 341 -3.13 -18.44 -13.14
C ARG A 341 -4.53 -18.61 -13.73
N GLU A 342 -5.05 -19.82 -13.77
CA GLU A 342 -6.42 -20.11 -14.24
C GLU A 342 -7.45 -19.55 -13.25
N MET A 343 -7.24 -19.72 -11.95
CA MET A 343 -8.05 -19.07 -10.90
C MET A 343 -8.03 -17.54 -11.05
N TYR A 344 -6.84 -16.97 -11.26
CA TYR A 344 -6.70 -15.53 -11.46
C TYR A 344 -7.41 -15.03 -12.73
N ALA A 345 -7.41 -15.82 -13.80
CA ALA A 345 -8.16 -15.48 -15.02
C ALA A 345 -9.68 -15.39 -14.76
N VAL A 346 -10.23 -16.22 -13.86
CA VAL A 346 -11.64 -16.11 -13.42
C VAL A 346 -11.88 -14.81 -12.67
N TYR A 347 -11.00 -14.46 -11.73
CA TYR A 347 -11.05 -13.18 -11.02
C TYR A 347 -11.08 -11.98 -11.99
N LEU A 348 -10.15 -11.94 -12.95
CA LEU A 348 -10.09 -10.87 -13.96
C LEU A 348 -11.36 -10.81 -14.82
N GLY A 349 -11.84 -11.98 -15.28
CA GLY A 349 -13.07 -12.06 -16.07
C GLY A 349 -14.31 -11.57 -15.31
N ALA A 350 -14.37 -11.82 -14.00
CA ALA A 350 -15.45 -11.35 -13.14
C ALA A 350 -15.42 -9.83 -12.93
N LEU A 351 -14.23 -9.21 -12.82
CA LEU A 351 -14.10 -7.74 -12.78
C LEU A 351 -14.59 -7.09 -14.07
N ASP A 352 -14.17 -7.63 -15.23
CA ASP A 352 -14.60 -7.13 -16.53
C ASP A 352 -16.11 -7.26 -16.71
N ALA A 353 -16.69 -8.39 -16.30
CA ALA A 353 -18.14 -8.61 -16.31
C ALA A 353 -18.86 -7.63 -15.38
N PHE A 354 -18.41 -7.47 -14.13
CA PHE A 354 -19.00 -6.55 -13.16
C PHE A 354 -19.05 -5.12 -13.70
N ARG A 355 -17.94 -4.62 -14.27
CA ARG A 355 -17.85 -3.28 -14.86
C ARG A 355 -18.85 -3.10 -16.00
N ARG A 356 -18.88 -4.06 -16.94
CA ARG A 356 -19.73 -4.01 -18.13
C ARG A 356 -21.20 -4.09 -17.76
N ASP A 357 -21.58 -5.05 -16.93
CA ASP A 357 -22.97 -5.39 -16.62
C ASP A 357 -23.65 -4.28 -15.80
N ASN A 358 -22.86 -3.50 -15.04
CA ASN A 358 -23.33 -2.34 -14.26
C ASN A 358 -23.16 -0.99 -14.99
N GLY A 359 -22.65 -0.98 -16.23
CA GLY A 359 -22.47 0.23 -17.03
C GLY A 359 -21.55 1.26 -16.38
N ILE A 360 -20.46 0.82 -15.75
CA ILE A 360 -19.55 1.67 -14.99
C ILE A 360 -18.65 2.49 -15.96
N PRO A 361 -18.67 3.83 -15.92
CA PRO A 361 -18.05 4.67 -16.96
C PRO A 361 -16.54 4.90 -16.77
N PHE A 362 -15.96 4.43 -15.68
CA PHE A 362 -14.53 4.53 -15.36
C PHE A 362 -13.86 3.15 -15.34
N ALA A 363 -12.55 3.12 -15.17
CA ALA A 363 -11.79 1.88 -15.13
C ALA A 363 -11.82 1.26 -13.73
N ILE A 364 -11.90 -0.07 -13.72
CA ILE A 364 -11.71 -0.93 -12.54
C ILE A 364 -10.55 -1.82 -12.93
N GLU A 365 -9.43 -1.67 -12.24
CA GLU A 365 -8.19 -2.37 -12.54
C GLU A 365 -7.77 -3.21 -11.32
N PRO A 366 -7.12 -4.37 -11.51
CA PRO A 366 -6.41 -5.02 -10.42
C PRO A 366 -5.44 -4.04 -9.77
N TYR A 367 -5.44 -3.98 -8.44
CA TYR A 367 -4.52 -3.15 -7.68
C TYR A 367 -3.32 -3.98 -7.24
N PHE A 368 -3.59 -5.04 -6.48
CA PHE A 368 -2.64 -6.09 -6.17
C PHE A 368 -3.37 -7.44 -6.11
N THR A 369 -2.62 -8.53 -6.14
CA THR A 369 -3.18 -9.88 -5.97
C THR A 369 -2.14 -10.78 -5.34
N ASN A 370 -2.43 -11.22 -4.13
CA ASN A 370 -1.79 -12.33 -3.46
C ASN A 370 -2.65 -13.58 -3.63
N LEU A 371 -2.17 -14.52 -4.45
CA LEU A 371 -2.81 -15.82 -4.63
C LEU A 371 -1.76 -16.89 -4.42
N HIS A 372 -1.92 -17.65 -3.34
CA HIS A 372 -0.97 -18.72 -3.00
C HIS A 372 -1.68 -19.91 -2.36
N SER A 373 -1.21 -21.10 -2.76
CA SER A 373 -1.76 -22.38 -2.35
C SER A 373 -0.75 -23.27 -1.61
N SER A 374 -1.25 -24.07 -0.67
CA SER A 374 -0.54 -25.14 0.07
C SER A 374 0.95 -24.92 0.39
N SER A 375 1.89 -25.56 -0.30
CA SER A 375 3.33 -25.47 0.06
C SER A 375 3.98 -24.14 -0.32
N ARG A 376 3.32 -23.31 -1.12
CA ARG A 376 3.72 -21.92 -1.39
C ARG A 376 3.31 -20.97 -0.25
N MET A 377 2.51 -21.44 0.71
CA MET A 377 1.74 -20.63 1.66
C MET A 377 2.50 -19.76 2.65
N LEU A 378 3.81 -19.86 2.71
CA LEU A 378 4.52 -19.24 3.81
C LEU A 378 4.76 -17.73 3.58
N PHE A 379 4.62 -17.26 2.33
CA PHE A 379 4.75 -15.85 1.97
C PHE A 379 3.64 -15.40 0.99
N PRO A 380 3.16 -14.15 1.08
CA PRO A 380 2.30 -13.57 0.05
C PRO A 380 2.97 -13.65 -1.32
N GLY A 381 2.19 -13.82 -2.39
CA GLY A 381 2.74 -13.63 -3.72
C GLY A 381 1.77 -13.72 -4.88
N PRO A 382 2.20 -13.27 -6.08
CA PRO A 382 1.34 -13.13 -7.24
C PRO A 382 0.98 -14.51 -7.83
N PRO A 383 -0.15 -14.66 -8.54
CA PRO A 383 -0.50 -15.92 -9.18
C PRO A 383 0.58 -16.44 -10.14
N VAL A 384 1.00 -17.71 -10.01
CA VAL A 384 1.97 -18.36 -10.91
C VAL A 384 1.42 -19.66 -11.50
N ASP A 385 2.20 -20.36 -12.33
CA ASP A 385 1.82 -21.69 -12.84
C ASP A 385 2.06 -22.77 -11.77
N PHE A 386 1.47 -22.57 -10.59
CA PHE A 386 1.53 -23.51 -9.48
C PHE A 386 0.27 -24.39 -9.49
N PRO A 387 0.43 -25.73 -9.43
CA PRO A 387 -0.69 -26.65 -9.59
C PRO A 387 -1.67 -26.60 -8.42
N LEU A 388 -2.96 -26.61 -8.74
CA LEU A 388 -4.08 -26.78 -7.83
C LEU A 388 -4.76 -28.12 -8.13
N ASN A 389 -4.74 -29.05 -7.17
CA ASN A 389 -5.19 -30.43 -7.37
C ASN A 389 -5.68 -31.07 -6.05
N SER A 390 -5.83 -32.40 -6.03
CA SER A 390 -6.28 -33.14 -4.84
C SER A 390 -5.38 -33.02 -3.61
N GLU A 391 -4.11 -32.62 -3.77
CA GLU A 391 -3.17 -32.40 -2.67
C GLU A 391 -3.29 -30.99 -2.08
N THR A 392 -3.93 -30.06 -2.79
CA THR A 392 -4.15 -28.69 -2.32
C THR A 392 -5.00 -28.69 -1.04
N LYS A 393 -4.41 -28.27 0.08
CA LYS A 393 -5.06 -28.12 1.38
C LYS A 393 -5.84 -26.83 1.51
N CYS A 394 -5.34 -25.77 0.88
CA CYS A 394 -5.93 -24.45 0.96
C CYS A 394 -5.33 -23.51 -0.08
N ILE A 395 -6.08 -22.45 -0.35
CA ILE A 395 -5.72 -21.34 -1.23
C ILE A 395 -6.16 -20.06 -0.51
N GLN A 396 -5.26 -19.09 -0.38
CA GLN A 396 -5.63 -17.73 0.02
C GLN A 396 -5.65 -16.85 -1.23
N LEU A 397 -6.77 -16.15 -1.46
CA LEU A 397 -6.90 -15.07 -2.43
C LEU A 397 -7.13 -13.78 -1.65
N ASP A 398 -6.12 -12.93 -1.66
CA ASP A 398 -6.05 -11.63 -1.01
C ASP A 398 -5.77 -10.61 -2.12
N ALA A 399 -6.74 -9.76 -2.41
CA ALA A 399 -6.70 -8.93 -3.61
C ALA A 399 -7.53 -7.64 -3.50
N GLY A 400 -6.93 -6.56 -3.95
CA GLY A 400 -7.58 -5.26 -4.13
C GLY A 400 -7.86 -4.93 -5.58
N VAL A 401 -8.83 -4.04 -5.81
CA VAL A 401 -8.97 -3.31 -7.08
C VAL A 401 -8.72 -1.82 -6.86
N LYS A 402 -8.39 -1.11 -7.93
CA LYS A 402 -8.33 0.35 -7.95
C LYS A 402 -9.29 0.90 -8.99
N ILE A 403 -9.93 2.00 -8.65
CA ILE A 403 -10.78 2.78 -9.56
C ILE A 403 -9.92 3.91 -10.12
N THR A 404 -9.82 3.99 -11.44
CA THR A 404 -9.07 5.07 -12.11
C THR A 404 -9.95 5.87 -13.06
N ILE A 405 -9.74 7.19 -13.06
CA ILE A 405 -10.38 8.14 -13.97
C ILE A 405 -9.29 9.02 -14.57
N ASP A 406 -9.15 9.02 -15.89
CA ASP A 406 -8.08 9.73 -16.61
C ASP A 406 -6.67 9.43 -16.07
N GLY A 407 -6.46 8.21 -15.55
CA GLY A 407 -5.20 7.75 -14.95
C GLY A 407 -4.96 8.22 -13.51
N VAL A 408 -5.92 8.89 -12.88
CA VAL A 408 -5.91 9.23 -11.44
C VAL A 408 -6.61 8.13 -10.66
N THR A 409 -5.94 7.57 -9.65
CA THR A 409 -6.58 6.65 -8.70
C THR A 409 -7.48 7.44 -7.75
N VAL A 410 -8.76 7.08 -7.69
CA VAL A 410 -9.75 7.73 -6.80
C VAL A 410 -10.21 6.83 -5.66
N ALA A 411 -9.98 5.52 -5.75
CA ALA A 411 -10.26 4.58 -4.68
C ALA A 411 -9.51 3.27 -4.87
N THR A 412 -9.20 2.59 -3.77
CA THR A 412 -8.83 1.18 -3.74
C THR A 412 -9.74 0.38 -2.80
N SER A 413 -9.70 -0.93 -2.96
CA SER A 413 -10.28 -1.93 -2.06
C SER A 413 -9.19 -2.91 -1.63
N ASP A 414 -9.48 -3.65 -0.56
CA ASP A 414 -8.69 -4.76 -0.06
C ASP A 414 -9.62 -5.82 0.53
N MET A 415 -9.40 -7.09 0.23
CA MET A 415 -10.26 -8.18 0.67
C MET A 415 -9.54 -9.52 0.50
N ALA A 416 -9.63 -10.35 1.53
CA ALA A 416 -9.10 -11.69 1.54
C ALA A 416 -10.18 -12.75 1.81
N ARG A 417 -10.12 -13.83 1.04
CA ARG A 417 -10.90 -15.06 1.23
C ARG A 417 -9.99 -16.27 1.11
N SER A 418 -10.43 -17.39 1.65
CA SER A 418 -9.68 -18.64 1.53
C SER A 418 -10.57 -19.80 1.11
N VAL A 419 -10.01 -20.69 0.29
CA VAL A 419 -10.53 -22.03 -0.01
C VAL A 419 -9.84 -22.98 0.96
N LEU A 420 -10.60 -23.69 1.81
CA LEU A 420 -10.05 -24.63 2.80
C LEU A 420 -10.59 -26.04 2.56
N ARG A 421 -9.71 -27.04 2.52
CA ARG A 421 -10.07 -28.44 2.23
C ARG A 421 -10.08 -29.35 3.46
N SER A 422 -9.44 -28.96 4.56
CA SER A 422 -9.52 -29.71 5.83
C SER A 422 -10.62 -29.15 6.73
N GLU A 423 -11.17 -30.01 7.60
CA GLU A 423 -12.23 -29.60 8.55
C GLU A 423 -11.70 -28.58 9.57
N GLU A 424 -10.46 -28.77 10.02
CA GLU A 424 -9.76 -27.86 10.93
C GLU A 424 -9.56 -26.48 10.30
N GLY A 425 -9.18 -26.44 9.02
CA GLY A 425 -8.99 -25.19 8.29
C GLY A 425 -10.31 -24.43 8.11
N LYS A 426 -11.41 -25.14 7.81
CA LYS A 426 -12.75 -24.54 7.69
C LYS A 426 -13.23 -23.98 9.03
N GLU A 427 -13.05 -24.74 10.12
CA GLU A 427 -13.41 -24.28 11.45
C GLU A 427 -12.60 -23.04 11.87
N ALA A 428 -11.29 -23.06 11.64
CA ALA A 428 -10.43 -21.90 11.87
C ALA A 428 -10.88 -20.69 11.05
N TYR A 429 -11.21 -20.87 9.78
CA TYR A 429 -11.71 -19.80 8.91
C TYR A 429 -12.99 -19.16 9.47
N GLU A 430 -13.94 -19.95 9.97
CA GLU A 430 -15.15 -19.45 10.62
C GLU A 430 -14.84 -18.65 11.90
N ILE A 431 -13.92 -19.14 12.73
CA ILE A 431 -13.47 -18.47 13.95
C ILE A 431 -12.84 -17.11 13.62
N LEU A 432 -11.91 -17.07 12.67
CA LEU A 432 -11.19 -15.86 12.28
C LEU A 432 -12.10 -14.85 11.57
N THR A 433 -13.03 -15.33 10.74
CA THR A 433 -14.05 -14.47 10.12
C THR A 433 -14.94 -13.80 11.17
N LYS A 434 -15.34 -14.53 12.22
CA LYS A 434 -16.06 -13.94 13.36
C LYS A 434 -15.21 -12.94 14.12
N ALA A 435 -13.92 -13.23 14.33
CA ALA A 435 -13.02 -12.29 14.98
C ALA A 435 -12.89 -10.97 14.19
N VAL A 436 -12.80 -11.01 12.86
CA VAL A 436 -12.82 -9.79 12.03
C VAL A 436 -14.13 -9.03 12.20
N ARG A 437 -15.27 -9.70 12.06
CA ARG A 437 -16.58 -9.03 12.03
C ARG A 437 -17.07 -8.57 13.40
N GLU A 438 -16.89 -9.39 14.42
CA GLU A 438 -17.40 -9.17 15.78
C GLU A 438 -16.33 -8.61 16.73
N GLY A 439 -15.07 -9.02 16.56
CA GLY A 439 -13.95 -8.58 17.40
C GLY A 439 -13.31 -7.27 16.92
N ILE A 440 -13.31 -7.00 15.62
CA ILE A 440 -12.74 -5.77 15.04
C ILE A 440 -13.87 -4.82 14.60
N ILE A 441 -14.56 -5.14 13.51
CA ILE A 441 -15.48 -4.19 12.82
C ILE A 441 -16.60 -3.70 13.74
N ALA A 442 -17.20 -4.59 14.54
CA ALA A 442 -18.27 -4.19 15.47
C ALA A 442 -17.80 -3.23 16.58
N THR A 443 -16.49 -3.11 16.82
CA THR A 443 -15.93 -2.20 17.81
C THR A 443 -15.60 -0.82 17.23
N LEU A 444 -15.47 -0.72 15.90
CA LEU A 444 -15.11 0.51 15.19
C LEU A 444 -16.24 1.53 15.28
N ARG A 445 -15.92 2.72 15.76
CA ARG A 445 -16.83 3.86 15.94
C ARG A 445 -16.03 5.14 16.12
N PRO A 446 -16.64 6.33 15.92
CA PRO A 446 -15.95 7.58 16.18
C PRO A 446 -15.43 7.67 17.62
N GLY A 447 -14.23 8.21 17.80
CA GLY A 447 -13.56 8.37 19.10
C GLY A 447 -12.72 7.18 19.55
N VAL A 448 -12.69 6.08 18.79
CA VAL A 448 -11.83 4.93 19.10
C VAL A 448 -10.43 5.15 18.55
N ILE A 449 -9.41 4.82 19.33
CA ILE A 449 -8.00 4.94 18.94
C ILE A 449 -7.53 3.64 18.27
N CYS A 450 -6.76 3.74 17.18
CA CYS A 450 -6.31 2.57 16.41
C CYS A 450 -5.60 1.49 17.26
N GLU A 451 -4.72 1.87 18.19
CA GLU A 451 -4.05 0.91 19.07
C GLU A 451 -4.99 0.20 20.07
N ASP A 452 -6.09 0.85 20.46
CA ASP A 452 -7.10 0.26 21.36
C ASP A 452 -7.95 -0.80 20.63
N VAL A 453 -8.19 -0.62 19.33
CA VAL A 453 -8.83 -1.65 18.48
C VAL A 453 -7.97 -2.90 18.47
N HIS A 454 -6.67 -2.73 18.25
CA HIS A 454 -5.72 -3.84 18.25
C HIS A 454 -5.69 -4.56 19.61
N ALA A 455 -5.60 -3.83 20.72
CA ALA A 455 -5.64 -4.43 22.05
C ALA A 455 -6.92 -5.24 22.28
N SER A 456 -8.08 -4.68 21.94
CA SER A 456 -9.38 -5.36 22.07
C SER A 456 -9.48 -6.60 21.19
N THR A 457 -8.86 -6.57 20.01
CA THR A 457 -8.84 -7.72 19.09
C THR A 457 -7.99 -8.86 19.65
N LEU A 458 -6.86 -8.56 20.27
CA LEU A 458 -6.05 -9.60 20.93
C LEU A 458 -6.78 -10.24 22.11
N ASP A 459 -7.48 -9.44 22.91
CA ASP A 459 -8.31 -9.94 24.01
C ASP A 459 -9.43 -10.87 23.47
N TYR A 460 -10.01 -10.52 22.32
CA TYR A 460 -11.00 -11.37 21.64
C TYR A 460 -10.37 -12.69 21.15
N LEU A 461 -9.19 -12.63 20.53
CA LEU A 461 -8.48 -13.80 20.02
C LEU A 461 -8.01 -14.73 21.14
N GLU A 462 -7.65 -14.21 22.31
CA GLU A 462 -7.22 -14.99 23.48
C GLU A 462 -8.24 -16.08 23.84
N ALA A 463 -9.53 -15.78 23.74
CA ALA A 463 -10.61 -16.72 24.05
C ALA A 463 -10.69 -17.92 23.10
N VAL A 464 -10.18 -17.79 21.88
CA VAL A 464 -10.23 -18.86 20.86
C VAL A 464 -8.90 -19.61 20.70
N LEU A 465 -7.79 -19.10 21.26
CA LEU A 465 -6.47 -19.76 21.16
C LEU A 465 -6.47 -21.22 21.62
N PRO A 466 -7.13 -21.62 22.73
CA PRO A 466 -7.17 -23.03 23.12
C PRO A 466 -7.76 -23.92 22.04
N ARG A 467 -8.79 -23.44 21.32
CA ARG A 467 -9.40 -24.17 20.22
C ARG A 467 -8.47 -24.22 19.01
N MET A 468 -7.81 -23.09 18.67
CA MET A 468 -6.82 -23.04 17.59
C MET A 468 -5.67 -24.05 17.82
N ILE A 469 -5.23 -24.22 19.07
CA ILE A 469 -4.24 -25.24 19.46
C ILE A 469 -4.81 -26.65 19.29
N GLU A 470 -6.04 -26.90 19.76
CA GLU A 470 -6.68 -28.22 19.69
C GLU A 470 -6.83 -28.71 18.24
N ILE A 471 -7.19 -27.83 17.31
CA ILE A 471 -7.36 -28.15 15.89
C ILE A 471 -6.03 -28.09 15.10
N GLY A 472 -4.91 -27.81 15.77
CA GLY A 472 -3.57 -27.84 15.16
C GLY A 472 -3.20 -26.60 14.33
N LEU A 473 -3.96 -25.52 14.46
CA LEU A 473 -3.72 -24.23 13.78
C LEU A 473 -2.90 -23.26 14.64
N LEU A 474 -2.42 -23.68 15.81
CA LEU A 474 -1.43 -22.96 16.63
C LEU A 474 -0.63 -23.95 17.47
N GLY A 475 0.66 -23.70 17.65
CA GLY A 475 1.51 -24.49 18.55
C GLY A 475 1.35 -24.03 20.00
N PRO A 476 1.22 -24.95 20.99
CA PRO A 476 1.15 -24.56 22.40
C PRO A 476 2.41 -23.85 22.92
N GLU A 477 3.53 -23.99 22.21
CA GLU A 477 4.81 -23.33 22.50
C GLU A 477 4.90 -21.89 21.96
N VAL A 478 3.99 -21.49 21.07
CA VAL A 478 4.01 -20.17 20.45
C VAL A 478 3.54 -19.12 21.46
N ASP A 479 4.38 -18.13 21.75
CA ASP A 479 3.95 -16.93 22.47
C ASP A 479 3.15 -16.02 21.53
N PHE A 480 1.88 -16.38 21.33
CA PHE A 480 0.97 -15.71 20.42
C PHE A 480 0.89 -14.20 20.69
N ASN A 481 0.80 -13.80 21.96
CA ASN A 481 0.69 -12.40 22.33
C ASN A 481 1.94 -11.61 21.92
N THR A 482 3.13 -12.14 22.16
CA THR A 482 4.36 -11.45 21.77
C THR A 482 4.54 -11.40 20.26
N GLU A 483 4.26 -12.49 19.55
CA GLU A 483 4.46 -12.55 18.10
C GLU A 483 3.40 -11.78 17.32
N TYR A 484 2.12 -11.94 17.68
CA TYR A 484 1.02 -11.31 16.96
C TYR A 484 0.92 -9.80 17.24
N ARG A 485 1.39 -9.28 18.38
CA ARG A 485 1.48 -7.82 18.65
C ARG A 485 2.35 -7.05 17.66
N LYS A 486 3.18 -7.75 16.89
CA LYS A 486 4.02 -7.15 15.84
C LYS A 486 3.23 -7.00 14.52
N ARG A 487 2.02 -7.55 14.41
CA ARG A 487 1.08 -7.37 13.29
C ARG A 487 0.11 -6.23 13.56
N ASN A 488 -0.46 -5.68 12.50
CA ASN A 488 -1.69 -4.91 12.60
C ASN A 488 -2.89 -5.89 12.55
N VAL A 489 -4.09 -5.39 12.87
CA VAL A 489 -5.37 -6.12 12.68
C VAL A 489 -6.26 -5.40 11.66
N GLY A 490 -5.62 -4.73 10.70
CA GLY A 490 -6.24 -3.79 9.78
C GLY A 490 -5.54 -2.44 9.75
N HIS A 491 -6.02 -1.58 8.87
CA HIS A 491 -5.49 -0.24 8.61
C HIS A 491 -6.55 0.61 7.95
N LEU A 492 -6.33 1.92 7.93
CA LEU A 492 -7.11 2.81 7.08
C LEU A 492 -6.82 2.50 5.60
N MET A 493 -7.75 2.89 4.75
CA MET A 493 -7.71 2.66 3.31
C MET A 493 -8.09 3.95 2.58
N GLY A 494 -7.75 4.02 1.30
CA GLY A 494 -7.96 5.21 0.52
C GLY A 494 -7.67 5.01 -0.96
N LYS A 495 -6.92 5.94 -1.55
CA LYS A 495 -6.34 5.79 -2.90
C LYS A 495 -5.22 4.76 -2.98
N GLN A 496 -4.85 4.17 -1.85
CA GLN A 496 -3.95 3.05 -1.66
C GLN A 496 -4.24 2.43 -0.28
N GLU A 497 -3.53 1.36 0.08
CA GLU A 497 -3.45 0.91 1.46
C GLU A 497 -2.72 1.94 2.32
N SER A 498 -3.28 2.27 3.49
CA SER A 498 -2.62 3.19 4.40
C SER A 498 -1.61 2.49 5.28
N PHE A 499 -0.39 3.02 5.26
CA PHE A 499 0.64 2.72 6.24
C PHE A 499 0.87 3.90 7.21
N ALA A 500 0.02 4.92 7.14
CA ALA A 500 0.08 6.06 8.03
C ALA A 500 -0.70 5.82 9.33
N ASN A 501 -1.85 5.15 9.21
CA ASN A 501 -2.77 4.85 10.30
C ASN A 501 -3.15 3.35 10.29
N GLU A 502 -2.39 2.53 11.03
CA GLU A 502 -2.63 1.10 11.19
C GLU A 502 -3.38 0.81 12.51
N LEU A 503 -4.21 -0.23 12.55
CA LEU A 503 -4.80 -0.78 13.77
C LEU A 503 -3.74 -1.64 14.49
N ARG A 504 -2.76 -0.97 15.11
CA ARG A 504 -1.55 -1.58 15.66
C ARG A 504 -1.00 -0.77 16.85
N PRO A 505 -0.23 -1.37 17.80
CA PRO A 505 0.38 -0.61 18.88
C PRO A 505 1.25 0.55 18.39
N GLY A 506 1.14 1.72 19.04
CA GLY A 506 1.88 2.93 18.68
C GLY A 506 1.21 3.80 17.63
N TYR A 507 0.02 3.42 17.14
CA TYR A 507 -0.81 4.26 16.27
C TYR A 507 -1.95 4.88 17.09
N THR A 508 -1.79 6.16 17.40
CA THR A 508 -2.70 6.92 18.28
C THR A 508 -3.74 7.73 17.51
N HIS A 509 -3.97 7.43 16.23
CA HIS A 509 -4.99 8.10 15.46
C HIS A 509 -6.38 7.76 16.01
N GLU A 510 -7.21 8.78 16.21
CA GLU A 510 -8.59 8.65 16.64
C GLU A 510 -9.49 8.55 15.41
N LEU A 511 -10.23 7.44 15.30
CA LEU A 511 -11.18 7.20 14.23
C LEU A 511 -12.35 8.19 14.31
N ALA A 512 -12.85 8.63 13.16
CA ALA A 512 -13.93 9.60 13.05
C ALA A 512 -15.04 9.08 12.12
N VAL A 513 -16.16 9.80 12.09
CA VAL A 513 -17.11 9.63 10.99
C VAL A 513 -16.37 9.95 9.68
N GLY A 514 -16.51 9.07 8.70
CA GLY A 514 -15.76 9.11 7.44
C GLY A 514 -14.57 8.14 7.41
N SER A 515 -14.08 7.63 8.54
CA SER A 515 -12.97 6.68 8.51
C SER A 515 -13.35 5.43 7.69
N TYR A 516 -12.46 5.05 6.77
CA TYR A 516 -12.57 3.91 5.87
C TYR A 516 -11.31 3.07 6.00
N GLY A 517 -11.45 1.75 5.96
CA GLY A 517 -10.33 0.85 6.19
C GLY A 517 -10.63 -0.60 5.87
N ALA A 518 -9.62 -1.43 6.05
CA ALA A 518 -9.71 -2.88 6.06
C ALA A 518 -9.50 -3.40 7.49
N ALA A 519 -10.18 -4.49 7.84
CA ALA A 519 -9.96 -5.22 9.07
C ALA A 519 -9.54 -6.64 8.72
N GLU A 520 -8.37 -7.06 9.18
CA GLU A 520 -7.75 -8.31 8.76
C GLU A 520 -7.20 -9.14 9.91
N ILE A 521 -7.26 -10.45 9.73
CA ILE A 521 -6.54 -11.44 10.54
C ILE A 521 -5.85 -12.41 9.58
N PRO A 522 -4.58 -12.17 9.21
CA PRO A 522 -3.79 -13.13 8.46
C PRO A 522 -3.31 -14.25 9.40
N TRP A 523 -3.64 -15.50 9.07
CA TRP A 523 -3.28 -16.65 9.90
C TRP A 523 -2.51 -17.70 9.09
N ARG A 524 -1.19 -17.75 9.29
CA ARG A 524 -0.28 -18.71 8.63
C ARG A 524 0.33 -19.64 9.66
N TYR A 525 -0.04 -20.90 9.63
CA TYR A 525 0.49 -21.91 10.54
C TYR A 525 0.41 -23.30 9.92
N GLY A 526 1.55 -24.02 9.89
CA GLY A 526 1.62 -25.37 9.34
C GLY A 526 1.39 -25.39 7.84
N GLU A 527 0.44 -26.20 7.39
CA GLU A 527 0.07 -26.32 5.96
C GLU A 527 -1.08 -25.38 5.58
N HIS A 528 -1.42 -24.40 6.45
CA HIS A 528 -2.54 -23.49 6.26
C HIS A 528 -2.09 -22.02 6.23
N ALA A 529 -2.49 -21.30 5.19
CA ALA A 529 -2.59 -19.84 5.18
C ALA A 529 -4.06 -19.46 4.96
N ILE A 530 -4.60 -18.78 5.96
CA ILE A 530 -5.97 -18.31 6.03
C ILE A 530 -5.93 -16.78 5.99
N GLY A 531 -6.58 -16.21 4.99
CA GLY A 531 -6.85 -14.78 4.89
C GLY A 531 -8.31 -14.52 5.17
N THR A 532 -8.59 -13.74 6.22
CA THR A 532 -9.92 -13.19 6.50
C THR A 532 -9.80 -11.69 6.62
N GLU A 533 -10.45 -10.99 5.70
CA GLU A 533 -10.42 -9.54 5.67
C GLU A 533 -11.70 -8.97 5.08
N ASP A 534 -12.17 -7.87 5.67
CA ASP A 534 -13.35 -7.15 5.22
C ASP A 534 -13.12 -5.63 5.28
N LEU A 535 -13.68 -4.92 4.30
CA LEU A 535 -13.67 -3.45 4.28
C LEU A 535 -14.77 -2.91 5.18
N TRP A 536 -14.48 -1.78 5.83
CA TRP A 536 -15.41 -1.10 6.70
C TRP A 536 -15.41 0.41 6.47
N PHE A 537 -16.54 1.04 6.77
CA PHE A 537 -16.72 2.48 6.74
C PHE A 537 -17.52 2.94 7.97
N ILE A 538 -17.01 3.95 8.68
CA ILE A 538 -17.72 4.57 9.81
C ILE A 538 -18.61 5.69 9.26
N GLY A 539 -19.89 5.38 9.02
CA GLY A 539 -20.86 6.38 8.60
C GLY A 539 -21.44 7.18 9.76
N SER A 540 -22.32 8.12 9.42
CA SER A 540 -22.96 9.01 10.40
C SER A 540 -23.88 8.29 11.40
N GLU A 541 -24.50 7.18 10.98
CA GLU A 541 -25.41 6.39 11.83
C GLU A 541 -24.75 5.16 12.47
N ARG A 542 -23.88 4.48 11.73
CA ARG A 542 -23.25 3.21 12.13
C ARG A 542 -22.01 2.92 11.29
N THR A 543 -21.30 1.87 11.70
CA THR A 543 -20.26 1.25 10.88
C THR A 543 -20.87 0.26 9.90
N TYR A 544 -20.44 0.33 8.65
CA TYR A 544 -20.83 -0.54 7.55
C TYR A 544 -19.68 -1.48 7.21
N ASN A 545 -19.95 -2.78 7.08
CA ASN A 545 -19.03 -3.70 6.42
C ASN A 545 -19.39 -3.73 4.92
N LEU A 546 -18.46 -3.34 4.05
CA LEU A 546 -18.71 -3.15 2.63
C LEU A 546 -18.56 -4.43 1.80
N THR A 547 -18.02 -5.50 2.40
CA THR A 547 -17.62 -6.74 1.72
C THR A 547 -18.35 -7.98 2.24
N LEU A 548 -19.48 -7.82 2.93
CA LEU A 548 -20.38 -8.96 3.17
C LEU A 548 -20.98 -9.42 1.83
N ALA A 549 -20.94 -10.73 1.61
CA ALA A 549 -21.73 -11.38 0.57
C ALA A 549 -23.22 -11.33 0.93
N ASP A 550 -24.07 -11.21 -0.09
CA ASP A 550 -25.53 -11.03 0.05
C ASP A 550 -26.28 -12.32 0.41
#